data_AF-A0A4R1GKW5-F1
#
_entry.id   AF-A0A4R1GKW5-F1
#
_cell.length_a   1.000
_cell.length_b   1.000
_cell.length_c   1.000
_cell.angle_alpha   90.00
_cell.angle_beta   90.00
_cell.angle_gamma   90.00
#
_symmetry.space_group_name_H-M   'P 1'
#
loop_
_entity.id
_entity.type
_entity.pdbx_description
1 polymer ?
#
loop_
_entity_poly.entity_id
_entity_poly.type
_entity_poly.pdbx_seq_one_letter_code
_entity_poly.pdbx_strand_id
1 'polypeptide(L)'
;MIRKASSFVISLPKVHLAAASICTAILGSTLLLLPSEEVEATRSTLKIIQPGDQPRLNAPLATTESASDDTASSDLQSPGSATIQVEPEVPPAIAEAPAPAPAPIIENWIDFEVRSGDSLSTLFQRAGLSARDVYQVSQATKESGELSRLFPGQTISFLIEGGKLEKMRFTEDRLNSVELVRNDSGYSIDRTTLKPRIEQQSASGMISNSLFVDAERAGLSSRMIMQMAQILGWDVDFALDIRKGDHFRVLYEEKYLDGEKIGEGDILAVEFVNDGRLVQAVRFTDSHGDSNYYTPEGMSMRKAFLRSPVDFRRISSNFNPERFHPVLGKKRPHRGTDYAASTGTPIKAAGDGKIIWRGTKGGYGRTIIVQHGGNITTLYAHMNGYKSGLANGSRVKQGDVIGYVGMSGTATGPHLHYEFRLNGVHKNPVTVDLPHANPVPKTELAAFNKQSARLMAMLDAGQPALAMAGNEQTDTLSN
;
A
#
# COMPACT_ATOMS: atom_id res chain seq x y z
N MET A 1 -22.56 -41.43 -49.79
CA MET A 1 -21.75 -40.23 -50.11
C MET A 1 -20.47 -40.27 -49.29
N ILE A 2 -19.32 -39.94 -49.86
CA ILE A 2 -18.05 -39.79 -49.12
C ILE A 2 -17.50 -38.39 -49.44
N ARG A 3 -17.09 -37.63 -48.42
CA ARG A 3 -16.36 -36.36 -48.59
C ARG A 3 -15.06 -36.39 -47.79
N LYS A 4 -14.05 -35.71 -48.34
CA LYS A 4 -12.64 -35.79 -47.92
C LYS A 4 -12.40 -34.93 -46.68
N ALA A 5 -11.58 -35.43 -45.76
CA ALA A 5 -10.76 -34.57 -44.92
C ALA A 5 -9.51 -34.17 -45.72
N SER A 6 -9.12 -32.89 -45.68
CA SER A 6 -7.93 -32.36 -46.34
C SER A 6 -6.98 -31.79 -45.31
N SER A 7 -5.78 -32.37 -45.20
CA SER A 7 -4.73 -31.95 -44.27
C SER A 7 -4.17 -30.57 -44.64
N PHE A 8 -4.16 -29.64 -43.68
CA PHE A 8 -3.53 -28.32 -43.84
C PHE A 8 -2.14 -28.32 -43.19
N VAL A 9 -1.10 -28.64 -43.96
CA VAL A 9 0.29 -28.62 -43.48
C VAL A 9 0.86 -27.22 -43.69
N ILE A 10 1.08 -26.47 -42.61
CA ILE A 10 1.69 -25.14 -42.68
C ILE A 10 3.20 -25.29 -42.92
N SER A 11 3.62 -25.00 -44.15
CA SER A 11 5.04 -24.96 -44.54
C SER A 11 5.72 -23.73 -43.94
N LEU A 12 6.43 -23.91 -42.82
CA LEU A 12 7.26 -22.86 -42.22
C LEU A 12 8.46 -22.54 -43.12
N PRO A 13 8.78 -21.26 -43.38
CA PRO A 13 9.97 -20.89 -44.15
C PRO A 13 11.25 -21.42 -43.51
N LYS A 14 12.17 -21.95 -44.32
CA LYS A 14 13.40 -22.65 -43.87
C LYS A 14 14.22 -21.87 -42.85
N VAL A 15 14.22 -20.54 -42.91
CA VAL A 15 14.90 -19.64 -41.97
C VAL A 15 14.34 -19.75 -40.54
N HIS A 16 13.02 -19.83 -40.38
CA HIS A 16 12.39 -20.01 -39.07
C HIS A 16 12.61 -21.42 -38.52
N LEU A 17 12.64 -22.43 -39.39
CA LEU A 17 12.92 -23.81 -38.97
C LEU A 17 14.36 -23.95 -38.48
N ALA A 18 15.34 -23.35 -39.18
CA ALA A 18 16.73 -23.28 -38.72
C ALA A 18 16.88 -22.49 -37.40
N ALA A 19 16.19 -21.35 -37.25
CA ALA A 19 16.20 -20.58 -36.01
C ALA A 19 15.62 -21.38 -34.83
N ALA A 20 14.52 -22.10 -35.04
CA ALA A 20 13.93 -22.97 -34.02
C ALA A 20 14.90 -24.10 -33.59
N SER A 21 15.60 -24.73 -34.55
CA SER A 21 16.63 -25.75 -34.25
C SER A 21 17.81 -25.20 -33.43
N ILE A 22 18.23 -23.96 -33.69
CA ILE A 22 19.31 -23.32 -32.91
C ILE A 22 18.83 -23.02 -31.49
N CYS A 23 17.60 -22.47 -31.33
CA CYS A 23 17.04 -22.19 -30.01
C CYS A 23 16.87 -23.45 -29.16
N THR A 24 16.39 -24.57 -29.73
CA THR A 24 16.23 -25.83 -28.95
C THR A 24 17.58 -26.46 -28.59
N ALA A 25 18.58 -26.39 -29.48
CA ALA A 25 19.93 -26.86 -29.17
C ALA A 25 20.59 -26.06 -28.02
N ILE A 26 20.44 -24.74 -28.02
CA ILE A 26 20.92 -23.88 -26.93
C ILE A 26 20.20 -24.22 -25.62
N LEU A 27 18.87 -24.30 -25.62
CA LEU A 27 18.08 -24.56 -24.41
C LEU A 27 18.43 -25.92 -23.77
N GLY A 28 18.55 -26.97 -24.60
CA GLY A 28 18.95 -28.31 -24.14
C GLY A 28 20.36 -28.35 -23.57
N SER A 29 21.31 -27.66 -24.21
CA SER A 29 22.69 -27.53 -23.70
C SER A 29 22.74 -26.78 -22.35
N THR A 30 21.94 -25.73 -22.18
CA THR A 30 21.86 -25.01 -20.90
C THR A 30 21.22 -25.84 -19.78
N LEU A 31 20.25 -26.71 -20.08
CA LEU A 31 19.65 -27.60 -19.07
C LEU A 31 20.64 -28.67 -18.57
N LEU A 32 21.53 -29.17 -19.45
CA LEU A 32 22.57 -30.14 -19.11
C LEU A 32 23.74 -29.56 -18.30
N LEU A 33 23.79 -28.24 -18.13
CA LEU A 33 24.82 -27.52 -17.36
C LEU A 33 24.32 -27.00 -16.00
N LEU A 34 23.06 -27.28 -15.65
CA LEU A 34 22.54 -27.00 -14.31
C LEU A 34 22.93 -28.14 -13.36
N PRO A 35 23.53 -27.85 -12.19
CA PRO A 35 23.80 -28.88 -11.19
C PRO A 35 22.49 -29.40 -10.59
N SER A 36 22.36 -30.71 -10.46
CA SER A 36 21.27 -31.35 -9.73
C SER A 36 21.57 -31.39 -8.24
N GLU A 37 20.84 -30.61 -7.43
CA GLU A 37 20.87 -30.77 -5.97
C GLU A 37 20.10 -32.04 -5.56
N GLU A 38 20.73 -32.91 -4.78
CA GLU A 38 20.07 -34.06 -4.16
C GLU A 38 19.26 -33.58 -2.95
N VAL A 39 17.92 -33.51 -3.11
CA VAL A 39 17.02 -33.11 -2.03
C VAL A 39 16.73 -34.30 -1.11
N GLU A 40 17.53 -34.48 -0.06
CA GLU A 40 17.18 -35.39 1.03
C GLU A 40 15.92 -34.92 1.76
N ALA A 41 14.87 -35.73 1.72
CA ALA A 41 13.56 -35.42 2.30
C ALA A 41 13.56 -35.66 3.83
N THR A 42 14.01 -34.68 4.61
CA THR A 42 13.97 -34.70 6.09
C THR A 42 12.54 -34.85 6.61
N ARG A 43 12.15 -36.10 6.93
CA ARG A 43 10.89 -36.42 7.60
C ARG A 43 10.96 -36.05 9.09
N SER A 44 10.63 -34.82 9.42
CA SER A 44 10.41 -34.38 10.81
C SER A 44 9.18 -35.04 11.42
N THR A 45 9.34 -36.21 12.05
CA THR A 45 8.27 -36.90 12.77
C THR A 45 7.95 -36.19 14.09
N LEU A 46 6.83 -35.47 14.13
CA LEU A 46 6.30 -34.89 15.36
C LEU A 46 5.88 -35.99 16.35
N LYS A 47 6.58 -36.10 17.48
CA LYS A 47 6.14 -36.89 18.63
C LYS A 47 5.07 -36.12 19.39
N ILE A 48 3.85 -36.63 19.39
CA ILE A 48 2.77 -36.16 20.28
C ILE A 48 3.13 -36.56 21.72
N ILE A 49 3.13 -35.60 22.64
CA ILE A 49 3.30 -35.83 24.08
C ILE A 49 1.92 -35.74 24.72
N GLN A 50 1.50 -36.79 25.44
CA GLN A 50 0.31 -36.77 26.29
C GLN A 50 0.68 -36.32 27.71
N PRO A 51 -0.19 -35.58 28.41
CA PRO A 51 0.06 -35.16 29.79
C PRO A 51 -0.31 -36.27 30.79
N GLY A 52 0.66 -36.71 31.59
CA GLY A 52 0.41 -37.66 32.68
C GLY A 52 1.67 -38.32 33.23
N ASP A 53 2.32 -37.69 34.21
CA ASP A 53 2.67 -38.30 35.50
C ASP A 53 3.55 -37.36 36.35
N GLN A 54 3.27 -37.30 37.66
CA GLN A 54 4.13 -36.65 38.66
C GLN A 54 4.90 -37.70 39.49
N PRO A 55 6.17 -37.43 39.80
CA PRO A 55 6.82 -37.96 41.01
C PRO A 55 6.84 -36.89 42.11
N ARG A 56 6.42 -37.27 43.33
CA ARG A 56 6.71 -36.51 44.56
C ARG A 56 8.12 -36.86 45.06
N LEU A 57 8.76 -35.95 45.80
CA LEU A 57 9.70 -36.33 46.86
C LEU A 57 9.70 -35.29 48.00
N ASN A 58 10.39 -35.58 49.11
CA ASN A 58 10.04 -35.08 50.44
C ASN A 58 11.01 -34.00 51.01
N ALA A 59 10.58 -33.36 52.10
CA ALA A 59 11.33 -32.35 52.87
C ALA A 59 12.46 -32.94 53.75
N PRO A 60 13.17 -32.10 54.54
CA PRO A 60 12.83 -32.07 55.97
C PRO A 60 12.77 -30.66 56.62
N LEU A 61 12.35 -30.64 57.90
CA LEU A 61 12.19 -29.46 58.78
C LEU A 61 13.50 -29.01 59.45
N ALA A 62 13.56 -27.72 59.82
CA ALA A 62 14.25 -27.19 61.01
C ALA A 62 13.52 -25.91 61.50
N THR A 63 13.74 -25.47 62.74
CA THR A 63 12.88 -24.48 63.43
C THR A 63 13.65 -23.34 64.13
N THR A 64 12.85 -22.40 64.65
CA THR A 64 13.01 -21.63 65.93
C THR A 64 13.67 -20.23 65.91
N GLU A 65 13.05 -19.37 66.75
CA GLU A 65 13.55 -18.13 67.40
C GLU A 65 13.83 -16.86 66.58
N SER A 66 13.85 -15.63 67.17
CA SER A 66 12.97 -15.00 68.18
C SER A 66 13.39 -13.53 68.40
N ALA A 67 12.44 -12.61 68.71
CA ALA A 67 12.64 -11.23 69.23
C ALA A 67 13.48 -10.24 68.36
N SER A 68 13.46 -8.92 68.52
CA SER A 68 12.45 -7.91 68.97
C SER A 68 12.97 -6.50 68.48
N ASP A 69 12.57 -5.29 68.89
CA ASP A 69 11.68 -4.71 69.93
C ASP A 69 11.31 -3.24 69.55
N ASP A 70 10.59 -2.51 70.43
CA ASP A 70 10.41 -1.03 70.44
C ASP A 70 9.68 -0.36 69.24
N THR A 71 9.04 0.84 69.28
CA THR A 71 8.51 1.81 70.28
C THR A 71 7.48 2.72 69.53
N ALA A 72 6.54 3.51 70.08
CA ALA A 72 5.95 3.74 71.41
C ALA A 72 4.55 4.43 71.25
N SER A 73 3.96 5.00 72.31
CA SER A 73 2.58 5.53 72.37
C SER A 73 2.42 7.05 72.33
N SER A 74 1.25 7.52 71.86
CA SER A 74 0.51 8.73 72.35
C SER A 74 -0.85 8.85 71.62
N ASP A 75 -1.93 9.46 72.12
CA ASP A 75 -2.46 9.51 73.50
C ASP A 75 -3.98 9.84 73.41
N LEU A 76 -4.73 9.71 74.52
CA LEU A 76 -6.20 9.86 74.53
C LEU A 76 -6.70 11.29 74.77
N GLN A 77 -7.67 11.75 73.98
CA GLN A 77 -8.66 12.74 74.43
C GLN A 77 -10.01 12.62 73.72
N SER A 78 -11.10 12.74 74.49
CA SER A 78 -12.49 12.83 74.01
C SER A 78 -13.01 14.25 74.19
N PRO A 79 -13.95 14.72 73.36
CA PRO A 79 -15.25 15.05 73.97
C PRO A 79 -16.49 14.84 73.07
N GLY A 80 -17.66 14.84 73.71
CA GLY A 80 -18.85 15.52 73.17
C GLY A 80 -19.93 14.65 72.54
N SER A 81 -21.06 14.48 73.26
CA SER A 81 -22.30 13.99 72.67
C SER A 81 -22.93 15.03 71.75
N ALA A 82 -23.37 14.62 70.56
CA ALA A 82 -24.25 15.40 69.70
C ALA A 82 -25.43 14.52 69.23
N THR A 83 -26.64 14.87 69.64
CA THR A 83 -27.85 14.18 69.19
C THR A 83 -28.23 14.65 67.79
N ILE A 84 -28.24 13.74 66.82
CA ILE A 84 -28.85 13.96 65.49
C ILE A 84 -30.07 13.05 65.38
N GLN A 85 -31.15 13.60 64.82
CA GLN A 85 -32.44 12.93 64.69
C GLN A 85 -32.39 11.92 63.54
N VAL A 86 -32.91 10.72 63.76
CA VAL A 86 -33.07 9.71 62.70
C VAL A 86 -34.39 10.00 61.97
N GLU A 87 -34.29 10.54 60.76
CA GLU A 87 -35.39 10.61 59.82
C GLU A 87 -35.66 9.20 59.25
N PRO A 88 -36.92 8.73 59.14
CA PRO A 88 -37.21 7.35 58.75
C PRO A 88 -36.89 7.12 57.27
N GLU A 89 -35.82 6.38 57.02
CA GLU A 89 -35.40 5.96 55.68
C GLU A 89 -36.50 5.12 55.00
N VAL A 90 -37.06 5.64 53.91
CA VAL A 90 -38.06 4.93 53.11
C VAL A 90 -37.37 3.74 52.43
N PRO A 91 -37.82 2.49 52.64
CA PRO A 91 -37.14 1.33 52.06
C PRO A 91 -37.14 1.44 50.53
N PRO A 92 -36.00 1.18 49.86
CA PRO A 92 -35.90 1.31 48.41
C PRO A 92 -36.91 0.37 47.75
N ALA A 93 -37.69 0.92 46.81
CA ALA A 93 -38.60 0.12 46.00
C ALA A 93 -37.81 -0.99 45.31
N ILE A 94 -38.26 -2.25 45.47
CA ILE A 94 -37.64 -3.40 44.82
C ILE A 94 -37.80 -3.19 43.31
N ALA A 95 -36.70 -2.86 42.64
CA ALA A 95 -36.68 -2.74 41.19
C ALA A 95 -37.08 -4.08 40.58
N GLU A 96 -38.17 -4.08 39.83
CA GLU A 96 -38.67 -5.27 39.15
C GLU A 96 -37.57 -5.80 38.22
N ALA A 97 -37.21 -7.08 38.39
CA ALA A 97 -36.05 -7.65 37.72
C ALA A 97 -36.22 -7.53 36.20
N PRO A 98 -35.19 -7.08 35.45
CA PRO A 98 -35.32 -6.90 34.00
C PRO A 98 -35.76 -8.22 33.36
N ALA A 99 -36.82 -8.15 32.56
CA ALA A 99 -37.43 -9.32 31.95
C ALA A 99 -36.38 -10.17 31.22
N PRO A 100 -36.43 -11.52 31.33
CA PRO A 100 -35.44 -12.39 30.71
C PRO A 100 -35.37 -12.10 29.21
N ALA A 101 -34.14 -11.88 28.72
CA ALA A 101 -33.92 -11.59 27.30
C ALA A 101 -34.58 -12.67 26.42
N PRO A 102 -35.27 -12.28 25.33
CA PRO A 102 -35.94 -13.25 24.46
C PRO A 102 -34.93 -14.28 23.94
N ALA A 103 -35.33 -15.55 23.94
CA ALA A 103 -34.47 -16.64 23.49
C ALA A 103 -33.97 -16.39 22.06
N PRO A 104 -32.70 -16.68 21.75
CA PRO A 104 -32.12 -16.40 20.44
C PRO A 104 -32.87 -17.15 19.34
N ILE A 105 -33.33 -16.39 18.34
CA ILE A 105 -33.99 -16.96 17.16
C ILE A 105 -32.93 -17.69 16.33
N ILE A 106 -33.08 -19.01 16.19
CA ILE A 106 -32.18 -19.84 15.39
C ILE A 106 -32.65 -19.79 13.93
N GLU A 107 -32.08 -18.86 13.16
CA GLU A 107 -32.29 -18.78 11.71
C GLU A 107 -31.55 -19.95 11.00
N ASN A 108 -32.28 -20.77 10.24
CA ASN A 108 -31.73 -21.93 9.52
C ASN A 108 -31.10 -21.53 8.17
N TRP A 109 -29.91 -20.93 8.24
CA TRP A 109 -29.12 -20.56 7.06
C TRP A 109 -28.51 -21.78 6.35
N ILE A 110 -28.46 -21.74 5.02
CA ILE A 110 -27.87 -22.77 4.15
C ILE A 110 -26.81 -22.14 3.24
N ASP A 111 -25.56 -22.61 3.34
CA ASP A 111 -24.42 -22.09 2.60
C ASP A 111 -24.22 -22.75 1.23
N PHE A 112 -23.95 -21.94 0.20
CA PHE A 112 -23.63 -22.39 -1.15
C PHE A 112 -22.35 -21.73 -1.66
N GLU A 113 -21.34 -22.56 -1.95
CA GLU A 113 -20.13 -22.13 -2.64
C GLU A 113 -20.40 -21.86 -4.14
N VAL A 114 -19.92 -20.72 -4.61
CA VAL A 114 -19.84 -20.34 -6.04
C VAL A 114 -18.76 -21.16 -6.73
N ARG A 115 -19.11 -21.83 -7.83
CA ARG A 115 -18.21 -22.67 -8.62
C ARG A 115 -17.78 -21.99 -9.91
N SER A 116 -16.72 -22.51 -10.53
CA SER A 116 -16.31 -22.03 -11.86
C SER A 116 -17.43 -22.21 -12.88
N GLY A 117 -17.87 -21.11 -13.49
CA GLY A 117 -18.99 -21.08 -14.44
C GLY A 117 -20.38 -20.86 -13.82
N ASP A 118 -20.51 -20.66 -12.50
CA ASP A 118 -21.79 -20.27 -11.91
C ASP A 118 -22.26 -18.87 -12.35
N SER A 119 -23.57 -18.70 -12.31
CA SER A 119 -24.30 -17.44 -12.38
C SER A 119 -25.25 -17.35 -11.18
N LEU A 120 -25.78 -16.17 -10.89
CA LEU A 120 -26.79 -16.01 -9.84
C LEU A 120 -27.99 -16.95 -10.07
N SER A 121 -28.37 -17.16 -11.34
CA SER A 121 -29.44 -18.09 -11.74
C SER A 121 -29.13 -19.56 -11.42
N THR A 122 -27.92 -20.05 -11.73
CA THR A 122 -27.55 -21.46 -11.46
C THR A 122 -27.36 -21.72 -9.96
N LEU A 123 -26.86 -20.72 -9.22
CA LEU A 123 -26.72 -20.78 -7.78
C LEU A 123 -28.10 -20.82 -7.08
N PHE A 124 -29.02 -19.95 -7.47
CA PHE A 124 -30.39 -19.94 -6.93
C PHE A 124 -31.13 -21.24 -7.28
N GLN A 125 -30.99 -21.75 -8.51
CA GLN A 125 -31.56 -23.03 -8.91
C GLN A 125 -31.01 -24.20 -8.06
N ARG A 126 -29.72 -24.20 -7.72
CA ARG A 126 -29.13 -25.17 -6.77
C ARG A 126 -29.70 -25.05 -5.36
N ALA A 127 -30.09 -23.85 -4.93
CA ALA A 127 -30.76 -23.59 -3.66
C ALA A 127 -32.29 -23.84 -3.69
N GLY A 128 -32.84 -24.32 -4.82
CA GLY A 128 -34.28 -24.53 -4.99
C GLY A 128 -35.11 -23.26 -5.21
N LEU A 129 -34.45 -22.11 -5.37
CA LEU A 129 -35.07 -20.80 -5.58
C LEU A 129 -35.45 -20.56 -7.04
N SER A 130 -36.42 -19.68 -7.27
CA SER A 130 -36.98 -19.45 -8.60
C SER A 130 -36.28 -18.31 -9.36
N ALA A 131 -36.50 -18.26 -10.67
CA ALA A 131 -36.10 -17.13 -11.50
C ALA A 131 -36.76 -15.79 -11.09
N ARG A 132 -37.87 -15.83 -10.34
CA ARG A 132 -38.49 -14.63 -9.75
C ARG A 132 -37.67 -14.09 -8.58
N ASP A 133 -37.10 -14.97 -7.75
CA ASP A 133 -36.24 -14.57 -6.63
C ASP A 133 -34.93 -13.96 -7.16
N VAL A 134 -34.33 -14.56 -8.20
CA VAL A 134 -33.19 -13.99 -8.95
C VAL A 134 -33.53 -12.60 -9.50
N TYR A 135 -34.72 -12.43 -10.07
CA TYR A 135 -35.16 -11.12 -10.58
C TYR A 135 -35.33 -10.09 -9.46
N GLN A 136 -35.96 -10.45 -8.32
CA GLN A 136 -36.16 -9.55 -7.20
C GLN A 136 -34.82 -9.12 -6.57
N VAL A 137 -33.90 -10.07 -6.36
CA VAL A 137 -32.54 -9.78 -5.85
C VAL A 137 -31.75 -8.89 -6.83
N SER A 138 -31.78 -9.19 -8.13
CA SER A 138 -31.06 -8.38 -9.14
C SER A 138 -31.70 -7.01 -9.43
N GLN A 139 -32.94 -6.75 -9.01
CA GLN A 139 -33.45 -5.38 -8.96
C GLN A 139 -32.98 -4.64 -7.70
N ALA A 140 -32.90 -5.31 -6.54
CA ALA A 140 -32.39 -4.70 -5.32
C ALA A 140 -30.91 -4.28 -5.44
N THR A 141 -30.03 -5.16 -5.93
CA THR A 141 -28.58 -4.85 -6.09
C THR A 141 -28.24 -4.05 -7.35
N LYS A 142 -29.24 -3.59 -8.11
CA LYS A 142 -29.04 -3.00 -9.45
C LYS A 142 -28.26 -1.68 -9.45
N GLU A 143 -28.47 -0.83 -8.46
CA GLU A 143 -27.83 0.49 -8.40
C GLU A 143 -26.41 0.45 -7.84
N SER A 144 -26.17 -0.47 -6.90
CA SER A 144 -24.89 -0.63 -6.20
C SER A 144 -23.97 -1.67 -6.86
N GLY A 145 -24.53 -2.61 -7.61
CA GLY A 145 -23.78 -3.47 -8.55
C GLY A 145 -23.27 -4.79 -7.97
N GLU A 146 -23.56 -5.12 -6.72
CA GLU A 146 -23.21 -6.42 -6.13
C GLU A 146 -23.89 -7.56 -6.90
N LEU A 147 -23.29 -8.76 -6.84
CA LEU A 147 -23.70 -9.96 -7.58
C LEU A 147 -23.61 -9.84 -9.11
N SER A 148 -23.28 -8.66 -9.67
CA SER A 148 -22.96 -8.49 -11.11
C SER A 148 -21.76 -9.32 -11.56
N ARG A 149 -20.92 -9.74 -10.61
CA ARG A 149 -19.86 -10.75 -10.77
C ARG A 149 -19.87 -11.64 -9.54
N LEU A 150 -19.81 -12.94 -9.76
CA LEU A 150 -19.54 -13.95 -8.74
C LEU A 150 -18.15 -14.51 -8.98
N PHE A 151 -17.38 -14.73 -7.93
CA PHE A 151 -16.03 -15.29 -7.98
C PHE A 151 -16.04 -16.72 -7.41
N PRO A 152 -15.40 -17.70 -8.08
CA PRO A 152 -15.31 -19.06 -7.54
C PRO A 152 -14.67 -19.08 -6.15
N GLY A 153 -15.24 -19.87 -5.24
CA GLY A 153 -14.85 -19.92 -3.83
C GLY A 153 -15.52 -18.88 -2.92
N GLN A 154 -16.37 -17.99 -3.43
CA GLN A 154 -17.25 -17.18 -2.58
C GLN A 154 -18.36 -18.06 -1.99
N THR A 155 -18.66 -17.88 -0.71
CA THR A 155 -19.83 -18.47 -0.04
C THR A 155 -20.99 -17.48 -0.03
N ILE A 156 -22.17 -17.98 -0.39
CA ILE A 156 -23.44 -17.25 -0.32
C ILE A 156 -24.42 -18.07 0.51
N SER A 157 -24.93 -17.47 1.58
CA SER A 157 -25.87 -18.07 2.52
C SER A 157 -27.30 -17.67 2.18
N PHE A 158 -28.25 -18.61 2.27
CA PHE A 158 -29.68 -18.32 2.11
C PHE A 158 -30.48 -18.81 3.32
N LEU A 159 -31.38 -17.97 3.82
CA LEU A 159 -32.48 -18.35 4.70
C LEU A 159 -33.74 -18.53 3.84
N ILE A 160 -34.26 -19.75 3.79
CA ILE A 160 -35.34 -20.15 2.89
C ILE A 160 -36.49 -20.74 3.71
N GLU A 161 -37.63 -20.06 3.73
CA GLU A 161 -38.82 -20.49 4.46
C GLU A 161 -40.02 -20.68 3.51
N GLY A 162 -40.76 -21.78 3.68
CA GLY A 162 -41.91 -22.09 2.82
C GLY A 162 -41.61 -22.18 1.31
N GLY A 163 -40.34 -22.40 0.93
CA GLY A 163 -39.87 -22.37 -0.46
C GLY A 163 -39.63 -20.98 -1.05
N LYS A 164 -39.57 -19.94 -0.21
CA LYS A 164 -39.20 -18.56 -0.60
C LYS A 164 -37.87 -18.18 0.00
N LEU A 165 -37.11 -17.34 -0.72
CA LEU A 165 -35.96 -16.66 -0.14
C LEU A 165 -36.44 -15.54 0.79
N GLU A 166 -36.15 -15.63 2.08
CA GLU A 166 -36.47 -14.62 3.09
C GLU A 166 -35.25 -13.75 3.42
N LYS A 167 -34.05 -14.33 3.50
CA LYS A 167 -32.79 -13.58 3.56
C LYS A 167 -31.67 -14.20 2.73
N MET A 168 -30.80 -13.37 2.15
CA MET A 168 -29.57 -13.79 1.46
C MET A 168 -28.39 -13.03 2.06
N ARG A 169 -27.30 -13.70 2.42
CA ARG A 169 -26.08 -13.07 2.92
C ARG A 169 -24.89 -13.48 2.07
N PHE A 170 -23.99 -12.55 1.80
CA PHE A 170 -22.69 -12.85 1.20
C PHE A 170 -21.59 -11.99 1.81
N THR A 171 -20.40 -12.56 1.89
CA THR A 171 -19.19 -11.91 2.39
C THR A 171 -18.39 -11.41 1.20
N GLU A 172 -18.20 -10.10 1.10
CA GLU A 172 -17.42 -9.46 0.03
C GLU A 172 -15.92 -9.60 0.31
N ASP A 173 -15.52 -9.34 1.56
CA ASP A 173 -14.18 -9.56 2.10
C ASP A 173 -14.26 -9.78 3.63
N ARG A 174 -13.11 -9.95 4.33
CA ARG A 174 -13.10 -10.21 5.78
C ARG A 174 -13.74 -9.11 6.65
N LEU A 175 -13.95 -7.91 6.12
CA LEU A 175 -14.57 -6.78 6.81
C LEU A 175 -15.98 -6.49 6.31
N ASN A 176 -16.25 -6.70 5.03
CA ASN A 176 -17.51 -6.30 4.40
C ASN A 176 -18.41 -7.51 4.12
N SER A 177 -19.63 -7.48 4.67
CA SER A 177 -20.70 -8.41 4.33
C SER A 177 -22.01 -7.68 4.05
N VAL A 178 -22.82 -8.27 3.18
CA VAL A 178 -24.09 -7.74 2.72
C VAL A 178 -25.19 -8.75 3.03
N GLU A 179 -26.26 -8.29 3.68
CA GLU A 179 -27.49 -9.05 3.88
C GLU A 179 -28.63 -8.40 3.08
N LEU A 180 -29.37 -9.21 2.33
CA LEU A 180 -30.64 -8.85 1.74
C LEU A 180 -31.76 -9.44 2.59
N VAL A 181 -32.70 -8.61 3.02
CA VAL A 181 -33.86 -9.01 3.84
C VAL A 181 -35.14 -8.79 3.04
N ARG A 182 -36.00 -9.80 2.93
CA ARG A 182 -37.29 -9.68 2.23
C ARG A 182 -38.18 -8.64 2.91
N ASN A 183 -38.88 -7.86 2.09
CA ASN A 183 -39.93 -6.94 2.53
C ASN A 183 -41.07 -6.88 1.49
N ASP A 184 -42.09 -6.06 1.73
CA ASP A 184 -43.29 -5.95 0.89
C ASP A 184 -43.03 -5.51 -0.56
N SER A 185 -41.94 -4.78 -0.81
CA SER A 185 -41.58 -4.27 -2.14
C SER A 185 -40.49 -5.09 -2.86
N GLY A 186 -39.77 -5.96 -2.14
CA GLY A 186 -38.72 -6.82 -2.69
C GLY A 186 -37.73 -7.25 -1.60
N TYR A 187 -36.54 -6.66 -1.65
CA TYR A 187 -35.49 -6.82 -0.63
C TYR A 187 -34.91 -5.46 -0.26
N SER A 188 -34.62 -5.25 1.02
CA SER A 188 -33.73 -4.20 1.51
C SER A 188 -32.30 -4.73 1.57
N ILE A 189 -31.30 -3.84 1.46
CA ILE A 189 -29.88 -4.18 1.52
C ILE A 189 -29.28 -3.55 2.78
N ASP A 190 -28.89 -4.41 3.73
CA ASP A 190 -28.17 -4.04 4.93
C ASP A 190 -26.69 -4.38 4.76
N ARG A 191 -25.80 -3.43 5.08
CA ARG A 191 -24.35 -3.61 4.97
C ARG A 191 -23.69 -3.61 6.34
N THR A 192 -22.89 -4.63 6.60
CA THR A 192 -22.03 -4.70 7.79
C THR A 192 -20.58 -4.52 7.36
N THR A 193 -19.98 -3.39 7.73
CA THR A 193 -18.53 -3.17 7.64
C THR A 193 -17.92 -3.27 9.04
N LEU A 194 -17.27 -4.39 9.32
CA LEU A 194 -16.48 -4.59 10.53
C LEU A 194 -15.28 -3.64 10.53
N LYS A 195 -14.89 -3.17 11.73
CA LYS A 195 -13.71 -2.32 11.90
C LYS A 195 -12.55 -3.17 12.44
N PRO A 196 -11.46 -3.36 11.68
CA PRO A 196 -10.31 -4.09 12.19
C PRO A 196 -9.64 -3.31 13.31
N ARG A 197 -9.11 -4.04 14.29
CA ARG A 197 -8.19 -3.50 15.29
C ARG A 197 -6.86 -3.24 14.60
N ILE A 198 -6.36 -2.00 14.67
CA ILE A 198 -5.07 -1.62 14.10
C ILE A 198 -4.00 -1.79 15.17
N GLU A 199 -2.93 -2.53 14.84
CA GLU A 199 -1.70 -2.58 15.62
C GLU A 199 -0.58 -1.82 14.90
N GLN A 200 0.47 -1.46 15.65
CA GLN A 200 1.70 -0.91 15.08
C GLN A 200 2.82 -1.91 15.31
N GLN A 201 3.53 -2.27 14.24
CA GLN A 201 4.62 -3.23 14.23
C GLN A 201 5.88 -2.60 13.67
N SER A 202 7.05 -3.12 14.05
CA SER A 202 8.35 -2.59 13.65
C SER A 202 9.26 -3.66 13.07
N ALA A 203 9.93 -3.34 11.97
CA ALA A 203 10.96 -4.18 11.36
C ALA A 203 12.23 -3.36 11.09
N SER A 204 13.39 -4.01 11.15
CA SER A 204 14.68 -3.39 10.83
C SER A 204 15.65 -4.41 10.27
N GLY A 205 16.63 -3.95 9.48
CA GLY A 205 17.61 -4.83 8.86
C GLY A 205 18.79 -4.09 8.26
N MET A 206 19.89 -4.82 8.08
CA MET A 206 21.11 -4.36 7.41
C MET A 206 21.21 -5.01 6.03
N ILE A 207 21.46 -4.20 5.00
CA ILE A 207 21.62 -4.69 3.64
C ILE A 207 22.94 -5.44 3.50
N SER A 208 22.86 -6.65 2.98
CA SER A 208 24.00 -7.48 2.58
C SER A 208 23.96 -7.90 1.10
N ASN A 209 22.79 -7.82 0.47
CA ASN A 209 22.49 -8.31 -0.88
C ASN A 209 21.66 -7.28 -1.66
N SER A 210 20.43 -6.99 -1.19
CA SER A 210 19.51 -6.03 -1.82
C SER A 210 18.36 -5.69 -0.88
N LEU A 211 17.68 -4.56 -1.12
CA LEU A 211 16.54 -4.11 -0.30
C LEU A 211 15.48 -5.20 -0.14
N PHE A 212 15.07 -5.86 -1.23
CA PHE A 212 14.04 -6.90 -1.18
C PHE A 212 14.47 -8.11 -0.35
N VAL A 213 15.62 -8.70 -0.67
CA VAL A 213 16.07 -9.95 -0.04
C VAL A 213 16.31 -9.78 1.46
N ASP A 214 16.89 -8.65 1.88
CA ASP A 214 17.23 -8.43 3.28
C ASP A 214 16.05 -7.82 4.08
N ALA A 215 15.06 -7.19 3.43
CA ALA A 215 13.83 -6.76 4.07
C ALA A 215 12.78 -7.88 4.23
N GLU A 216 12.67 -8.80 3.27
CA GLU A 216 11.81 -10.00 3.44
C GLU A 216 12.36 -10.89 4.57
N ARG A 217 13.69 -10.98 4.72
CA ARG A 217 14.35 -11.60 5.90
C ARG A 217 14.06 -10.87 7.22
N ALA A 218 13.84 -9.56 7.18
CA ALA A 218 13.43 -8.77 8.34
C ALA A 218 11.91 -8.85 8.63
N GLY A 219 11.16 -9.69 7.90
CA GLY A 219 9.72 -9.89 8.08
C GLY A 219 8.83 -8.87 7.36
N LEU A 220 9.38 -7.96 6.56
CA LEU A 220 8.56 -7.04 5.75
C LEU A 220 7.98 -7.75 4.53
N SER A 221 6.68 -7.58 4.30
CA SER A 221 6.05 -8.06 3.08
C SER A 221 6.56 -7.31 1.84
N SER A 222 6.51 -7.93 0.67
CA SER A 222 6.87 -7.27 -0.60
C SER A 222 6.01 -6.02 -0.88
N ARG A 223 4.82 -5.90 -0.27
CA ARG A 223 4.00 -4.67 -0.25
C ARG A 223 4.67 -3.56 0.57
N MET A 224 5.07 -3.85 1.82
CA MET A 224 5.76 -2.87 2.67
C MET A 224 7.09 -2.43 2.05
N ILE A 225 7.83 -3.33 1.41
CA ILE A 225 9.07 -3.02 0.71
C ILE A 225 8.82 -2.09 -0.49
N MET A 226 7.79 -2.37 -1.29
CA MET A 226 7.36 -1.46 -2.36
C MET A 226 6.88 -0.11 -1.84
N GLN A 227 6.21 -0.05 -0.68
CA GLN A 227 5.77 1.21 -0.06
C GLN A 227 6.98 2.03 0.45
N MET A 228 7.93 1.40 1.14
CA MET A 228 9.21 2.01 1.55
C MET A 228 9.97 2.57 0.34
N ALA A 229 10.10 1.79 -0.73
CA ALA A 229 10.75 2.22 -1.96
C ALA A 229 10.04 3.42 -2.64
N GLN A 230 8.70 3.51 -2.54
CA GLN A 230 7.93 4.66 -3.06
C GLN A 230 8.04 5.92 -2.19
N ILE A 231 8.18 5.77 -0.87
CA ILE A 231 8.36 6.90 0.06
C ILE A 231 9.75 7.53 -0.12
N LEU A 232 10.78 6.68 -0.17
CA LEU A 232 12.19 7.10 -0.14
C LEU A 232 12.84 7.25 -1.52
N GLY A 233 12.25 6.66 -2.58
CA GLY A 233 12.82 6.59 -3.94
C GLY A 233 12.98 7.94 -4.67
N TRP A 234 12.63 9.06 -4.03
CA TRP A 234 12.99 10.40 -4.49
C TRP A 234 14.40 10.81 -4.08
N ASP A 235 14.92 10.23 -2.99
CA ASP A 235 16.14 10.65 -2.31
C ASP A 235 17.18 9.55 -2.12
N VAL A 236 16.82 8.28 -2.35
CA VAL A 236 17.72 7.12 -2.50
C VAL A 236 17.36 6.37 -3.78
N ASP A 237 18.29 6.18 -4.72
CA ASP A 237 18.08 5.31 -5.88
C ASP A 237 18.37 3.85 -5.47
N PHE A 238 17.32 3.12 -5.12
CA PHE A 238 17.43 1.73 -4.67
C PHE A 238 17.96 0.74 -5.74
N ALA A 239 18.21 1.17 -6.98
CA ALA A 239 18.88 0.34 -7.99
C ALA A 239 20.37 0.68 -8.19
N LEU A 240 20.83 1.85 -7.72
CA LEU A 240 22.19 2.36 -7.98
C LEU A 240 22.97 2.74 -6.71
N ASP A 241 22.30 3.23 -5.67
CA ASP A 241 22.96 3.81 -4.49
C ASP A 241 23.22 2.79 -3.36
N ILE A 242 22.47 1.68 -3.32
CA ILE A 242 22.53 0.67 -2.24
C ILE A 242 23.93 0.07 -2.07
N ARG A 243 24.38 -0.04 -0.82
CA ARG A 243 25.63 -0.70 -0.45
C ARG A 243 25.44 -1.70 0.69
N LYS A 244 26.38 -2.65 0.81
CA LYS A 244 26.46 -3.53 1.98
C LYS A 244 26.84 -2.72 3.22
N GLY A 245 26.06 -2.83 4.29
CA GLY A 245 26.21 -2.03 5.51
C GLY A 245 25.21 -0.88 5.64
N ASP A 246 24.52 -0.51 4.54
CA ASP A 246 23.30 0.31 4.62
C ASP A 246 22.28 -0.40 5.52
N HIS A 247 21.39 0.35 6.17
CA HIS A 247 20.37 -0.23 7.05
C HIS A 247 19.09 0.58 7.07
N PHE A 248 18.00 -0.08 7.45
CA PHE A 248 16.65 0.50 7.48
C PHE A 248 15.90 0.16 8.76
N ARG A 249 14.93 1.01 9.11
CA ARG A 249 13.94 0.79 10.16
C ARG A 249 12.57 1.21 9.64
N VAL A 250 11.54 0.41 9.85
CA VAL A 250 10.16 0.67 9.42
C VAL A 250 9.20 0.44 10.58
N LEU A 251 8.37 1.43 10.88
CA LEU A 251 7.21 1.34 11.76
C LEU A 251 5.96 1.37 10.86
N TYR A 252 5.09 0.36 10.94
CA TYR A 252 3.96 0.17 10.03
C TYR A 252 2.72 -0.37 10.74
N GLU A 253 1.57 -0.27 10.09
CA GLU A 253 0.30 -0.78 10.61
C GLU A 253 0.02 -2.22 10.19
N GLU A 254 -0.48 -3.02 11.14
CA GLU A 254 -1.12 -4.31 10.87
C GLU A 254 -2.59 -4.28 11.25
N LYS A 255 -3.40 -5.08 10.54
CA LYS A 255 -4.86 -5.13 10.70
C LYS A 255 -5.26 -6.47 11.26
N TYR A 256 -5.97 -6.46 12.38
CA TYR A 256 -6.45 -7.65 13.05
C TYR A 256 -7.98 -7.69 13.13
N LEU A 257 -8.56 -8.87 12.99
CA LEU A 257 -9.97 -9.15 13.24
C LEU A 257 -10.06 -10.47 14.02
N ASP A 258 -10.81 -10.46 15.12
CA ASP A 258 -11.04 -11.64 15.99
C ASP A 258 -9.77 -12.39 16.43
N GLY A 259 -8.63 -11.68 16.49
CA GLY A 259 -7.32 -12.19 16.86
C GLY A 259 -6.39 -12.53 15.68
N GLU A 260 -6.92 -12.65 14.46
CA GLU A 260 -6.13 -12.99 13.27
C GLU A 260 -5.65 -11.74 12.50
N LYS A 261 -4.42 -11.77 11.96
CA LYS A 261 -3.93 -10.77 11.01
C LYS A 261 -4.68 -10.93 9.69
N ILE A 262 -5.43 -9.90 9.30
CA ILE A 262 -6.18 -9.85 8.03
C ILE A 262 -5.43 -9.12 6.91
N GLY A 263 -4.35 -8.41 7.24
CA GLY A 263 -3.52 -7.67 6.29
C GLY A 263 -2.73 -6.53 6.92
N GLU A 264 -2.23 -5.63 6.08
CA GLU A 264 -1.37 -4.50 6.47
C GLU A 264 -2.02 -3.16 6.10
N GLY A 265 -1.70 -2.13 6.88
CA GLY A 265 -2.08 -0.73 6.64
C GLY A 265 -0.99 0.03 5.88
N ASP A 266 -0.61 1.19 6.40
CA ASP A 266 0.49 2.00 5.85
C ASP A 266 1.74 1.94 6.73
N ILE A 267 2.89 2.26 6.13
CA ILE A 267 4.08 2.69 6.86
C ILE A 267 3.78 4.01 7.59
N LEU A 268 4.03 4.06 8.89
CA LEU A 268 3.84 5.24 9.74
C LEU A 268 5.11 6.08 9.85
N ALA A 269 6.27 5.41 9.97
CA ALA A 269 7.58 6.04 9.90
C ALA A 269 8.59 5.09 9.27
N VAL A 270 9.56 5.63 8.55
CA VAL A 270 10.67 4.86 7.96
C VAL A 270 11.96 5.66 8.00
N GLU A 271 13.05 4.95 8.25
CA GLU A 271 14.42 5.43 8.16
C GLU A 271 15.22 4.52 7.22
N PHE A 272 16.10 5.13 6.44
CA PHE A 272 17.14 4.45 5.69
C PHE A 272 18.46 5.22 5.83
N VAL A 273 19.55 4.51 6.11
CA VAL A 273 20.91 5.05 6.13
C VAL A 273 21.67 4.46 4.95
N ASN A 274 22.00 5.31 3.97
CA ASN A 274 22.73 4.96 2.76
C ASN A 274 24.09 5.66 2.77
N ASP A 275 25.20 4.91 2.77
CA ASP A 275 26.56 5.50 2.80
C ASP A 275 26.77 6.55 3.93
N GLY A 276 26.15 6.30 5.09
CA GLY A 276 26.13 7.24 6.23
C GLY A 276 25.17 8.44 6.08
N ARG A 277 24.53 8.63 4.92
CA ARG A 277 23.46 9.62 4.74
C ARG A 277 22.14 9.07 5.28
N LEU A 278 21.66 9.71 6.33
CA LEU A 278 20.33 9.50 6.91
C LEU A 278 19.22 10.05 5.99
N VAL A 279 18.18 9.26 5.75
CA VAL A 279 16.93 9.68 5.12
C VAL A 279 15.76 9.15 5.95
N GLN A 280 14.89 10.04 6.43
CA GLN A 280 13.76 9.70 7.30
C GLN A 280 12.45 10.26 6.74
N ALA A 281 11.36 9.53 6.94
CA ALA A 281 10.02 9.94 6.57
C ALA A 281 8.97 9.52 7.61
N VAL A 282 8.05 10.43 7.92
CA VAL A 282 6.87 10.20 8.77
C VAL A 282 5.59 10.44 7.97
N ARG A 283 4.58 9.59 8.20
CA ARG A 283 3.25 9.70 7.61
C ARG A 283 2.41 10.69 8.42
N PHE A 284 1.79 11.65 7.74
CA PHE A 284 0.84 12.61 8.34
C PHE A 284 -0.45 12.68 7.52
N THR A 285 -1.56 12.89 8.22
CA THR A 285 -2.89 13.12 7.64
C THR A 285 -3.35 14.50 8.13
N ASP A 286 -3.69 15.39 7.21
CA ASP A 286 -4.15 16.74 7.57
C ASP A 286 -5.63 16.79 7.98
N SER A 287 -6.12 17.98 8.35
CA SER A 287 -7.54 18.20 8.72
C SER A 287 -8.56 17.95 7.60
N HIS A 288 -8.13 17.75 6.35
CA HIS A 288 -8.98 17.36 5.21
C HIS A 288 -8.99 15.85 4.97
N GLY A 289 -8.14 15.10 5.66
CA GLY A 289 -7.93 13.66 5.45
C GLY A 289 -6.86 13.33 4.40
N ASP A 290 -6.20 14.33 3.80
CA ASP A 290 -5.17 14.09 2.78
C ASP A 290 -3.89 13.57 3.46
N SER A 291 -3.52 12.33 3.14
CA SER A 291 -2.38 11.61 3.74
C SER A 291 -1.13 11.70 2.89
N ASN A 292 -0.01 12.19 3.45
CA ASN A 292 1.28 12.35 2.76
C ASN A 292 2.46 11.99 3.68
N TYR A 293 3.66 11.87 3.09
CA TYR A 293 4.92 11.63 3.79
C TYR A 293 5.81 12.86 3.79
N TYR A 294 6.44 13.13 4.93
CA TYR A 294 7.30 14.29 5.18
C TYR A 294 8.56 13.85 5.95
N THR A 295 9.66 14.60 5.84
CA THR A 295 10.80 14.50 6.78
C THR A 295 10.33 14.87 8.19
N PRO A 296 11.05 14.51 9.27
CA PRO A 296 10.65 14.85 10.64
C PRO A 296 10.42 16.36 10.90
N GLU A 297 11.05 17.23 10.09
CA GLU A 297 10.93 18.70 10.12
C GLU A 297 9.74 19.24 9.30
N GLY A 298 8.99 18.37 8.62
CA GLY A 298 7.78 18.73 7.87
C GLY A 298 8.00 19.08 6.38
N MET A 299 9.19 18.82 5.81
CA MET A 299 9.43 18.97 4.37
C MET A 299 8.89 17.76 3.62
N SER A 300 8.21 17.92 2.48
CA SER A 300 7.58 16.76 1.82
C SER A 300 8.59 15.81 1.17
N MET A 301 8.44 14.50 1.39
CA MET A 301 9.24 13.46 0.71
C MET A 301 8.97 13.39 -0.79
N ARG A 302 7.79 13.84 -1.23
CA ARG A 302 7.47 13.95 -2.65
C ARG A 302 8.20 15.15 -3.24
N LYS A 303 8.97 14.95 -4.30
CA LYS A 303 9.46 16.08 -5.11
C LYS A 303 8.30 16.66 -5.90
N ALA A 304 8.20 17.98 -6.00
CA ALA A 304 7.08 18.67 -6.66
C ALA A 304 6.98 18.36 -8.17
N PHE A 305 8.00 17.70 -8.73
CA PHE A 305 8.14 17.40 -10.14
C PHE A 305 8.66 15.97 -10.39
N LEU A 306 8.07 15.29 -11.36
CA LEU A 306 8.62 14.08 -11.98
C LEU A 306 9.84 14.47 -12.84
N ARG A 307 10.95 13.72 -12.72
CA ARG A 307 12.10 13.85 -13.65
C ARG A 307 11.78 13.41 -15.08
N SER A 308 10.83 12.48 -15.25
CA SER A 308 10.27 12.13 -16.56
C SER A 308 8.74 12.27 -16.56
N PRO A 309 8.15 13.08 -17.45
CA PRO A 309 6.71 13.15 -17.65
C PRO A 309 6.15 12.08 -18.61
N VAL A 310 6.94 11.10 -19.02
CA VAL A 310 6.55 10.10 -20.02
C VAL A 310 7.32 8.79 -19.80
N ASP A 311 6.74 7.66 -20.21
CA ASP A 311 7.44 6.37 -20.24
C ASP A 311 8.16 6.24 -21.60
N PHE A 312 9.50 6.20 -21.61
CA PHE A 312 10.32 6.39 -22.82
C PHE A 312 11.36 5.29 -23.03
N ARG A 313 11.80 5.09 -24.29
CA ARG A 313 12.80 4.07 -24.66
C ARG A 313 14.24 4.53 -24.45
N ARG A 314 14.51 5.80 -24.71
CA ARG A 314 15.77 6.53 -24.43
C ARG A 314 15.56 8.03 -24.57
N ILE A 315 16.46 8.83 -24.02
CA ILE A 315 16.59 10.24 -24.42
C ILE A 315 17.17 10.28 -25.84
N SER A 316 16.77 11.28 -26.64
CA SER A 316 17.18 11.49 -28.04
C SER A 316 18.13 12.67 -28.18
N SER A 317 17.86 13.71 -27.39
CA SER A 317 18.62 14.94 -27.35
C SER A 317 18.52 15.50 -25.94
N ASN A 318 19.66 15.67 -25.27
CA ASN A 318 19.72 16.29 -23.95
C ASN A 318 19.52 17.80 -24.05
N PHE A 319 19.13 18.44 -22.95
CA PHE A 319 19.25 19.88 -22.81
C PHE A 319 20.68 20.33 -23.10
N ASN A 320 20.84 21.29 -24.02
CA ASN A 320 22.14 21.80 -24.44
C ASN A 320 22.03 23.28 -24.86
N PRO A 321 22.39 24.22 -23.97
CA PRO A 321 22.27 25.66 -24.25
C PRO A 321 23.25 26.14 -25.33
N GLU A 322 24.32 25.37 -25.60
CA GLU A 322 25.44 25.72 -26.47
C GLU A 322 25.31 25.14 -27.90
N ARG A 323 24.35 24.22 -28.13
CA ARG A 323 24.27 23.35 -29.32
C ARG A 323 24.45 24.12 -30.63
N PHE A 324 25.58 23.91 -31.30
CA PHE A 324 25.82 24.37 -32.66
C PHE A 324 25.03 23.55 -33.68
N HIS A 325 24.52 24.21 -34.72
CA HIS A 325 23.89 23.57 -35.86
C HIS A 325 24.90 23.45 -37.02
N PRO A 326 25.46 22.26 -37.31
CA PRO A 326 26.65 22.12 -38.15
C PRO A 326 26.46 22.69 -39.57
N VAL A 327 25.29 22.50 -40.17
CA VAL A 327 24.96 22.99 -41.53
C VAL A 327 24.71 24.51 -41.59
N LEU A 328 24.53 25.20 -40.45
CA LEU A 328 24.14 26.62 -40.42
C LEU A 328 25.14 27.54 -39.69
N GLY A 329 26.24 27.00 -39.14
CA GLY A 329 27.29 27.77 -38.45
C GLY A 329 26.84 28.54 -37.19
N LYS A 330 25.62 28.29 -36.67
CA LYS A 330 24.98 29.10 -35.62
C LYS A 330 24.63 28.24 -34.41
N LYS A 331 24.80 28.79 -33.19
CA LYS A 331 24.21 28.22 -31.96
C LYS A 331 22.68 28.19 -32.12
N ARG A 332 22.08 27.00 -32.02
CA ARG A 332 20.62 26.77 -31.97
C ARG A 332 20.33 25.94 -30.71
N PRO A 333 20.28 26.59 -29.53
CA PRO A 333 20.17 25.95 -28.23
C PRO A 333 19.06 24.91 -28.18
N HIS A 334 19.32 23.77 -27.56
CA HIS A 334 18.30 22.82 -27.19
C HIS A 334 17.81 23.11 -25.78
N ARG A 335 16.58 23.63 -25.67
CA ARG A 335 16.03 24.24 -24.45
C ARG A 335 15.19 23.29 -23.58
N GLY A 336 15.07 22.04 -24.00
CA GLY A 336 14.41 20.95 -23.28
C GLY A 336 15.16 19.63 -23.47
N THR A 337 14.50 18.52 -23.18
CA THR A 337 14.99 17.16 -23.40
C THR A 337 13.99 16.38 -24.26
N ASP A 338 14.49 15.63 -25.25
CA ASP A 338 13.67 14.91 -26.24
C ASP A 338 13.55 13.42 -25.88
N TYR A 339 12.44 13.01 -25.27
CA TYR A 339 12.20 11.62 -24.87
C TYR A 339 11.59 10.82 -26.02
N ALA A 340 12.31 9.81 -26.54
CA ALA A 340 11.80 8.95 -27.61
C ALA A 340 10.77 7.95 -27.06
N ALA A 341 9.53 8.10 -27.51
CA ALA A 341 8.39 7.27 -27.13
C ALA A 341 7.45 7.12 -28.34
N SER A 342 6.64 6.06 -28.36
CA SER A 342 5.72 5.79 -29.46
C SER A 342 4.62 6.84 -29.56
N THR A 343 4.14 7.12 -30.78
CA THR A 343 2.92 7.93 -30.96
C THR A 343 1.77 7.31 -30.16
N GLY A 344 1.10 8.11 -29.32
CA GLY A 344 0.04 7.65 -28.43
C GLY A 344 0.48 7.36 -26.99
N THR A 345 1.78 7.27 -26.67
CA THR A 345 2.23 7.10 -25.28
C THR A 345 1.71 8.24 -24.38
N PRO A 346 1.12 7.97 -23.20
CA PRO A 346 0.62 9.01 -22.30
C PRO A 346 1.71 9.95 -21.80
N ILE A 347 1.44 11.25 -21.88
CA ILE A 347 2.23 12.33 -21.28
C ILE A 347 1.55 12.72 -19.98
N LYS A 348 2.28 12.63 -18.87
CA LYS A 348 1.88 12.94 -17.50
C LYS A 348 2.30 14.38 -17.16
N ALA A 349 1.51 15.10 -16.36
CA ALA A 349 1.91 16.37 -15.78
C ALA A 349 3.07 16.13 -14.80
N ALA A 350 4.20 16.84 -14.98
CA ALA A 350 5.36 16.66 -14.12
C ALA A 350 5.08 17.07 -12.67
N GLY A 351 4.26 18.09 -12.44
CA GLY A 351 3.94 18.59 -11.10
C GLY A 351 2.52 19.16 -11.01
N ASP A 352 2.03 19.36 -9.79
CA ASP A 352 0.75 20.02 -9.53
C ASP A 352 0.73 21.42 -10.16
N GLY A 353 -0.38 21.82 -10.79
CA GLY A 353 -0.43 23.11 -11.47
C GLY A 353 -1.71 23.42 -12.23
N LYS A 354 -1.63 24.46 -13.07
CA LYS A 354 -2.70 24.99 -13.92
C LYS A 354 -2.22 25.09 -15.36
N ILE A 355 -3.00 24.57 -16.31
CA ILE A 355 -2.72 24.71 -17.75
C ILE A 355 -2.89 26.19 -18.12
N ILE A 356 -1.79 26.85 -18.46
CA ILE A 356 -1.79 28.24 -18.96
C ILE A 356 -1.77 28.32 -20.48
N TRP A 357 -1.44 27.22 -21.17
CA TRP A 357 -1.57 27.10 -22.62
C TRP A 357 -1.87 25.67 -23.02
N ARG A 358 -2.82 25.48 -23.95
CA ARG A 358 -3.12 24.24 -24.66
C ARG A 358 -3.50 24.61 -26.09
N GLY A 359 -2.59 24.39 -27.04
CA GLY A 359 -2.78 24.79 -28.43
C GLY A 359 -1.51 24.63 -29.26
N THR A 360 -1.64 24.75 -30.58
CA THR A 360 -0.50 24.68 -31.51
C THR A 360 0.40 25.90 -31.34
N LYS A 361 1.73 25.70 -31.22
CA LYS A 361 2.70 26.77 -30.92
C LYS A 361 3.91 26.75 -31.86
N GLY A 362 3.67 26.97 -33.16
CA GLY A 362 4.71 27.02 -34.18
C GLY A 362 5.50 25.72 -34.26
N GLY A 363 6.84 25.81 -34.19
CA GLY A 363 7.74 24.65 -34.25
C GLY A 363 7.47 23.57 -33.21
N TYR A 364 6.96 23.92 -32.01
CA TYR A 364 6.59 22.95 -30.98
C TYR A 364 5.36 22.10 -31.34
N GLY A 365 4.62 22.43 -32.42
CA GLY A 365 3.39 21.72 -32.77
C GLY A 365 2.33 21.86 -31.69
N ARG A 366 1.53 20.81 -31.47
CA ARG A 366 0.53 20.75 -30.40
C ARG A 366 1.24 20.77 -29.06
N THR A 367 0.96 21.78 -28.25
CA THR A 367 1.72 22.10 -27.04
C THR A 367 0.79 22.28 -25.84
N ILE A 368 1.19 21.77 -24.67
CA ILE A 368 0.67 22.19 -23.38
C ILE A 368 1.78 22.93 -22.60
N ILE A 369 1.42 23.98 -21.86
CA ILE A 369 2.27 24.63 -20.86
C ILE A 369 1.52 24.67 -19.54
N VAL A 370 2.14 24.16 -18.48
CA VAL A 370 1.60 24.16 -17.11
C VAL A 370 2.38 25.17 -16.27
N GLN A 371 1.66 26.01 -15.53
CA GLN A 371 2.17 26.86 -14.46
C GLN A 371 2.04 26.11 -13.13
N HIS A 372 3.10 26.09 -12.35
CA HIS A 372 3.17 25.40 -11.06
C HIS A 372 3.26 26.41 -9.91
N GLY A 373 3.47 25.91 -8.69
CA GLY A 373 3.84 26.73 -7.53
C GLY A 373 5.12 27.53 -7.78
N GLY A 374 5.19 28.73 -7.20
CA GLY A 374 6.27 29.68 -7.48
C GLY A 374 6.38 30.07 -8.95
N ASN A 375 7.59 30.40 -9.40
CA ASN A 375 7.84 30.90 -10.76
C ASN A 375 8.26 29.78 -11.74
N ILE A 376 7.65 28.59 -11.61
CA ILE A 376 8.02 27.40 -12.41
C ILE A 376 6.97 27.14 -13.49
N THR A 377 7.42 26.95 -14.73
CA THR A 377 6.59 26.45 -15.84
C THR A 377 7.22 25.23 -16.49
N THR A 378 6.38 24.30 -16.94
CA THR A 378 6.80 23.17 -17.77
C THR A 378 6.09 23.20 -19.12
N LEU A 379 6.77 22.79 -20.19
CA LEU A 379 6.25 22.75 -21.56
C LEU A 379 6.35 21.34 -22.13
N TYR A 380 5.28 20.90 -22.79
CA TYR A 380 5.13 19.57 -23.39
C TYR A 380 4.75 19.74 -24.86
N ALA A 381 5.61 19.36 -25.78
CA ALA A 381 5.49 19.65 -27.21
C ALA A 381 5.40 18.39 -28.10
N HIS A 382 5.18 18.62 -29.40
CA HIS A 382 5.02 17.64 -30.47
C HIS A 382 3.86 16.65 -30.30
N MET A 383 2.94 16.91 -29.39
CA MET A 383 1.85 16.01 -29.00
C MET A 383 1.00 15.56 -30.21
N ASN A 384 0.48 14.33 -30.17
CA ASN A 384 -0.53 13.87 -31.13
C ASN A 384 -1.93 14.41 -30.74
N GLY A 385 -2.27 14.22 -29.46
CA GLY A 385 -3.56 14.61 -28.88
C GLY A 385 -3.43 15.19 -27.48
N TYR A 386 -4.48 15.89 -27.04
CA TYR A 386 -4.66 16.30 -25.65
C TYR A 386 -5.66 15.33 -24.99
N LYS A 387 -5.60 15.14 -23.67
CA LYS A 387 -6.66 14.41 -22.94
C LYS A 387 -7.99 15.18 -23.06
N SER A 388 -9.10 14.45 -23.09
CA SER A 388 -10.45 15.01 -23.00
C SER A 388 -10.66 15.75 -21.67
N GLY A 389 -11.61 16.69 -21.63
CA GLY A 389 -11.91 17.51 -20.45
C GLY A 389 -10.87 18.60 -20.08
N LEU A 390 -9.63 18.53 -20.59
CA LEU A 390 -8.62 19.55 -20.31
C LEU A 390 -8.68 20.74 -21.28
N ALA A 391 -8.57 21.95 -20.73
CA ALA A 391 -8.62 23.23 -21.42
C ALA A 391 -7.60 24.23 -20.85
N ASN A 392 -7.50 25.43 -21.43
CA ASN A 392 -6.82 26.55 -20.77
C ASN A 392 -7.54 26.84 -19.45
N GLY A 393 -6.80 26.94 -18.35
CA GLY A 393 -7.32 27.19 -17.01
C GLY A 393 -7.57 25.94 -16.16
N SER A 394 -7.62 24.73 -16.74
CA SER A 394 -7.75 23.48 -15.98
C SER A 394 -6.62 23.29 -14.97
N ARG A 395 -6.95 22.84 -13.76
CA ARG A 395 -5.97 22.32 -12.80
C ARG A 395 -5.59 20.88 -13.17
N VAL A 396 -4.37 20.47 -12.82
CA VAL A 396 -3.84 19.11 -12.95
C VAL A 396 -2.99 18.77 -11.73
N LYS A 397 -3.02 17.52 -11.29
CA LYS A 397 -2.11 16.96 -10.27
C LYS A 397 -0.87 16.36 -10.94
N GLN A 398 0.23 16.24 -10.20
CA GLN A 398 1.40 15.46 -10.57
C GLN A 398 0.99 14.04 -10.98
N GLY A 399 1.48 13.57 -12.13
CA GLY A 399 1.14 12.26 -12.68
C GLY A 399 -0.13 12.23 -13.56
N ASP A 400 -0.99 13.26 -13.52
CA ASP A 400 -2.18 13.31 -14.39
C ASP A 400 -1.78 13.22 -15.86
N VAL A 401 -2.36 12.28 -16.61
CA VAL A 401 -2.24 12.32 -18.08
C VAL A 401 -2.82 13.65 -18.59
N ILE A 402 -2.06 14.37 -19.41
CA ILE A 402 -2.45 15.65 -20.04
C ILE A 402 -2.63 15.52 -21.56
N GLY A 403 -2.06 14.49 -22.17
CA GLY A 403 -2.20 14.17 -23.58
C GLY A 403 -1.27 13.04 -24.00
N TYR A 404 -0.90 13.00 -25.28
CA TYR A 404 -0.24 11.84 -25.87
C TYR A 404 0.89 12.23 -26.82
N VAL A 405 1.99 11.47 -26.79
CA VAL A 405 3.17 11.64 -27.65
C VAL A 405 2.80 11.60 -29.13
N GLY A 406 3.52 12.37 -29.95
CA GLY A 406 3.33 12.44 -31.40
C GLY A 406 4.55 13.02 -32.11
N MET A 407 4.29 13.62 -33.28
CA MET A 407 5.28 14.20 -34.17
C MET A 407 4.77 15.51 -34.80
N SER A 408 3.97 16.30 -34.07
CA SER A 408 3.37 17.53 -34.62
C SER A 408 4.35 18.71 -34.59
N GLY A 409 4.26 19.63 -35.56
CA GLY A 409 5.21 20.74 -35.70
C GLY A 409 6.53 20.28 -36.33
N THR A 410 7.67 20.80 -35.86
CA THR A 410 9.00 20.51 -36.41
C THR A 410 9.64 19.35 -35.66
N ALA A 411 9.19 18.12 -35.94
CA ALA A 411 9.72 16.89 -35.34
C ALA A 411 10.22 15.93 -36.44
N THR A 412 11.33 15.23 -36.18
CA THR A 412 11.93 14.23 -37.11
C THR A 412 11.47 12.79 -36.86
N GLY A 413 10.75 12.56 -35.76
CA GLY A 413 10.22 11.26 -35.35
C GLY A 413 9.35 11.40 -34.10
N PRO A 414 8.57 10.38 -33.71
CA PRO A 414 7.76 10.42 -32.49
C PRO A 414 8.60 10.62 -31.22
N HIS A 415 8.34 11.70 -30.49
CA HIS A 415 8.99 12.01 -29.22
C HIS A 415 8.18 13.05 -28.42
N LEU A 416 8.48 13.17 -27.13
CA LEU A 416 8.11 14.33 -26.33
C LEU A 416 9.31 15.26 -26.22
N HIS A 417 9.18 16.49 -26.69
CA HIS A 417 10.07 17.58 -26.28
C HIS A 417 9.53 18.20 -24.99
N TYR A 418 10.32 18.16 -23.92
CA TYR A 418 9.95 18.63 -22.58
C TYR A 418 10.91 19.71 -22.09
N GLU A 419 10.39 20.88 -21.73
CA GLU A 419 11.17 21.96 -21.10
C GLU A 419 10.75 22.18 -19.64
N PHE A 420 11.73 22.43 -18.78
CA PHE A 420 11.54 22.91 -17.42
C PHE A 420 12.10 24.34 -17.31
N ARG A 421 11.34 25.27 -16.74
CA ARG A 421 11.72 26.69 -16.65
C ARG A 421 11.48 27.23 -15.25
N LEU A 422 12.49 27.83 -14.65
CA LEU A 422 12.46 28.51 -13.35
C LEU A 422 12.74 30.01 -13.56
N ASN A 423 11.85 30.88 -13.09
CA ASN A 423 11.90 32.33 -13.35
C ASN A 423 11.98 32.65 -14.87
N GLY A 424 11.33 31.84 -15.72
CA GLY A 424 11.41 31.92 -17.18
C GLY A 424 12.72 31.41 -17.80
N VAL A 425 13.77 31.20 -17.01
CA VAL A 425 15.05 30.64 -17.46
C VAL A 425 14.92 29.12 -17.61
N HIS A 426 15.32 28.60 -18.77
CA HIS A 426 15.21 27.17 -19.07
C HIS A 426 16.36 26.43 -18.35
N LYS A 427 16.05 25.28 -17.74
CA LYS A 427 17.00 24.44 -16.99
C LYS A 427 16.97 23.02 -17.57
N ASN A 428 18.06 22.27 -17.38
CA ASN A 428 18.10 20.86 -17.77
C ASN A 428 17.07 20.05 -16.94
N PRO A 429 15.98 19.51 -17.51
CA PRO A 429 14.94 18.84 -16.72
C PRO A 429 15.43 17.55 -16.04
N VAL A 430 16.55 16.97 -16.52
CA VAL A 430 17.13 15.73 -15.99
C VAL A 430 17.97 15.98 -14.73
N THR A 431 18.64 17.14 -14.65
CA THR A 431 19.67 17.42 -13.61
C THR A 431 19.43 18.71 -12.84
N VAL A 432 18.28 19.37 -13.01
CA VAL A 432 17.90 20.53 -12.18
C VAL A 432 17.42 20.05 -10.82
N ASP A 433 17.80 20.74 -9.76
CA ASP A 433 17.28 20.50 -8.42
C ASP A 433 15.79 20.82 -8.39
N LEU A 434 14.98 19.80 -8.10
CA LEU A 434 13.53 19.90 -8.06
C LEU A 434 13.12 20.22 -6.63
N PRO A 435 12.34 21.30 -6.37
CA PRO A 435 11.87 21.58 -5.03
C PRO A 435 10.99 20.43 -4.53
N HIS A 436 11.02 20.22 -3.21
CA HIS A 436 10.04 19.38 -2.52
C HIS A 436 8.61 19.92 -2.81
N ALA A 437 7.62 19.03 -2.77
CA ALA A 437 6.23 19.42 -2.71
C ALA A 437 5.97 20.24 -1.43
N ASN A 438 4.82 20.90 -1.35
CA ASN A 438 4.50 21.80 -0.24
C ASN A 438 4.79 21.12 1.11
N PRO A 439 5.55 21.77 2.01
CA PRO A 439 5.75 21.27 3.37
C PRO A 439 4.40 21.26 4.12
N VAL A 440 4.40 20.65 5.29
CA VAL A 440 3.26 20.67 6.23
C VAL A 440 2.71 22.11 6.36
N PRO A 441 1.39 22.32 6.19
CA PRO A 441 0.81 23.66 6.33
C PRO A 441 1.13 24.27 7.70
N LYS A 442 1.42 25.58 7.73
CA LYS A 442 1.79 26.27 9.00
C LYS A 442 0.72 26.16 10.09
N THR A 443 -0.54 25.95 9.71
CA THR A 443 -1.67 25.68 10.62
C THR A 443 -1.62 24.28 11.25
N GLU A 444 -1.06 23.30 10.54
CA GLU A 444 -0.97 21.89 10.94
C GLU A 444 0.35 21.57 11.66
N LEU A 445 1.37 22.42 11.52
CA LEU A 445 2.75 22.14 11.97
C LEU A 445 2.86 21.75 13.45
N ALA A 446 2.01 22.29 14.33
CA ALA A 446 1.99 21.90 15.75
C ALA A 446 1.46 20.47 15.97
N ALA A 447 0.42 20.06 15.24
CA ALA A 447 -0.11 18.69 15.28
C ALA A 447 0.88 17.71 14.64
N PHE A 448 1.45 18.10 13.50
CA PHE A 448 2.51 17.35 12.83
C PHE A 448 3.72 17.12 13.72
N ASN A 449 4.31 18.16 14.33
CA ASN A 449 5.50 18.01 15.17
C ASN A 449 5.25 17.03 16.33
N LYS A 450 4.06 17.05 16.94
CA LYS A 450 3.65 16.11 17.99
C LYS A 450 3.53 14.68 17.46
N GLN A 451 2.98 14.48 16.26
CA GLN A 451 2.87 13.17 15.63
C GLN A 451 4.24 12.63 15.17
N SER A 452 5.04 13.46 14.51
CA SER A 452 6.41 13.20 14.07
C SER A 452 7.27 12.71 15.24
N ALA A 453 7.35 13.48 16.32
CA ALA A 453 8.11 13.11 17.52
C ALA A 453 7.64 11.77 18.14
N ARG A 454 6.31 11.50 18.18
CA ARG A 454 5.79 10.22 18.67
C ARG A 454 6.21 9.05 17.77
N LEU A 455 6.04 9.19 16.46
CA LEU A 455 6.31 8.11 15.51
C LEU A 455 7.81 7.82 15.40
N MET A 456 8.67 8.84 15.46
CA MET A 456 10.12 8.64 15.52
C MET A 456 10.54 7.95 16.83
N ALA A 457 10.02 8.39 18.00
CA ALA A 457 10.30 7.71 19.27
C ALA A 457 9.83 6.24 19.29
N MET A 458 8.77 5.89 18.55
CA MET A 458 8.32 4.51 18.38
C MET A 458 9.21 3.72 17.38
N LEU A 459 9.73 4.38 16.35
CA LEU A 459 10.74 3.80 15.43
C LEU A 459 12.09 3.54 16.14
N ASP A 460 12.44 4.38 17.13
CA ASP A 460 13.60 4.25 18.02
C ASP A 460 13.41 3.19 19.09
N ALA A 461 12.22 3.07 19.69
CA ALA A 461 11.89 2.00 20.62
C ALA A 461 11.76 0.62 19.94
N GLY A 462 11.44 0.56 18.64
CA GLY A 462 11.29 -0.67 17.85
C GLY A 462 12.62 -1.38 17.49
N GLN A 463 13.72 -1.08 18.17
CA GLN A 463 15.02 -1.73 17.95
C GLN A 463 15.07 -3.14 18.58
N PRO A 464 15.30 -4.21 17.81
CA PRO A 464 16.00 -5.38 18.35
C PRO A 464 17.42 -4.94 18.73
N ALA A 465 17.95 -5.45 19.84
CA ALA A 465 19.18 -4.96 20.47
C ALA A 465 20.47 -5.24 19.65
N LEU A 466 20.73 -4.39 18.65
CA LEU A 466 21.86 -4.49 17.72
C LEU A 466 22.89 -3.34 17.89
N ALA A 467 22.98 -2.76 19.10
CA ALA A 467 23.84 -1.60 19.37
C ALA A 467 24.49 -1.59 20.79
N MET A 468 24.81 -2.76 21.37
CA MET A 468 25.56 -2.85 22.65
C MET A 468 26.74 -3.84 22.65
N ALA A 469 26.93 -4.62 21.57
CA ALA A 469 28.04 -5.58 21.45
C ALA A 469 29.12 -5.04 20.51
N GLY A 470 29.86 -4.00 20.93
CA GLY A 470 30.81 -3.37 20.01
C GLY A 470 31.75 -2.26 20.51
N ASN A 471 31.86 -1.93 21.81
CA ASN A 471 32.85 -0.94 22.25
C ASN A 471 33.34 -1.03 23.73
N GLU A 472 33.59 -2.23 24.25
CA GLU A 472 34.22 -2.43 25.58
C GLU A 472 35.36 -3.46 25.57
N GLN A 473 36.32 -3.39 24.62
CA GLN A 473 37.51 -4.26 24.71
C GLN A 473 38.82 -3.76 24.06
N THR A 474 39.10 -2.45 24.12
CA THR A 474 40.44 -1.91 23.80
C THR A 474 40.85 -0.77 24.75
N ASP A 475 41.13 -1.10 26.02
CA ASP A 475 42.04 -0.28 26.84
C ASP A 475 42.61 -1.04 28.07
N THR A 476 43.47 -2.02 27.80
CA THR A 476 44.50 -2.52 28.74
C THR A 476 45.68 -3.05 27.91
N LEU A 477 46.91 -2.92 28.45
CA LEU A 477 48.20 -3.23 27.79
C LEU A 477 48.53 -2.24 26.64
N SER A 478 49.44 -1.27 26.79
CA SER A 478 50.81 -1.44 27.32
C SER A 478 51.50 -0.10 27.66
N ASN A 479 52.43 -0.15 28.63
CA ASN A 479 53.36 0.92 29.08
C ASN A 479 52.74 2.21 29.65
#